data_AF-A0A3D1EQZ5-F1
#
_entry.id   AF-A0A3D1EQZ5-F1
#
_cell.length_a   1.000
_cell.length_b   1.000
_cell.length_c   1.000
_cell.angle_alpha   90.00
_cell.angle_beta   90.00
_cell.angle_gamma   90.00
#
_symmetry.space_group_name_H-M   'P 1'
#
loop_
_entity.id
_entity.type
_entity.pdbx_description
1 polymer ?
#
loop_
_entity_poly.entity_id
_entity_poly.type
_entity_poly.pdbx_seq_one_letter_code
_entity_poly.pdbx_strand_id
1 'polypeptide(L)'
;MSPADFLNSSVSFSSPPRQQGSPLAGMLSALAASLKTTNDNVVFQLDPWDDLSAARAWMNLAGPQTLVLPRSQSDQASPARILAVTGLPGRALADGAIIPTRAMADFVRVADLKQVVLVDVSGPVDVSDVLFFRTVLQRHLGLLSAEPRVQRVLQQSGPSIILEARERQDALECMSDALMRYAQRYLGTNAEMSRPPADMADRLLSASGQIRIRPMETERGMTHLDIGVQVEPDLQSPAGVAVLYDTITGQWHDQ
;
A
#
# COMPACT_ATOMS: atom_id res chain seq x y z
N MET A 1 -40.19 -56.70 -13.13
CA MET A 1 -39.24 -56.36 -14.21
C MET A 1 -40.03 -55.57 -15.25
N SER A 2 -39.75 -54.34 -15.67
CA SER A 2 -38.67 -53.38 -15.43
C SER A 2 -39.26 -51.95 -15.67
N PRO A 3 -38.72 -50.90 -15.04
CA PRO A 3 -39.13 -49.50 -15.23
C PRO A 3 -38.23 -48.79 -16.26
N ALA A 4 -38.79 -48.05 -17.22
CA ALA A 4 -38.03 -47.09 -18.03
C ALA A 4 -38.98 -46.17 -18.82
N ASP A 5 -39.56 -45.18 -18.15
CA ASP A 5 -40.07 -43.97 -18.81
C ASP A 5 -39.62 -42.77 -17.99
N PHE A 6 -38.43 -42.26 -18.30
CA PHE A 6 -37.94 -40.98 -17.80
C PHE A 6 -37.27 -40.20 -18.94
N LEU A 7 -37.89 -39.07 -19.27
CA LEU A 7 -37.31 -37.78 -19.68
C LEU A 7 -36.49 -37.71 -20.98
N ASN A 8 -37.18 -37.30 -22.05
CA ASN A 8 -36.60 -36.53 -23.15
C ASN A 8 -36.96 -35.05 -22.97
N SER A 9 -36.06 -34.28 -22.37
CA SER A 9 -36.04 -32.81 -22.46
C SER A 9 -34.59 -32.38 -22.64
N SER A 10 -34.18 -32.21 -23.88
CA SER A 10 -32.90 -31.60 -24.25
C SER A 10 -32.92 -30.11 -23.88
N VAL A 11 -32.35 -29.77 -22.74
CA VAL A 11 -32.03 -28.39 -22.38
C VAL A 11 -30.71 -28.02 -23.05
N SER A 12 -30.78 -27.19 -24.10
CA SER A 12 -29.60 -26.51 -24.63
C SER A 12 -29.14 -25.47 -23.61
N PHE A 13 -28.09 -25.78 -22.88
CA PHE A 13 -27.32 -24.77 -22.16
C PHE A 13 -26.40 -24.08 -23.16
N SER A 14 -26.78 -22.88 -23.60
CA SER A 14 -25.83 -21.93 -24.17
C SER A 14 -24.81 -21.59 -23.09
N SER A 15 -23.60 -22.12 -23.23
CA SER A 15 -22.45 -21.76 -22.40
C SER A 15 -22.27 -20.23 -22.40
N PRO A 16 -22.11 -19.57 -21.24
CA PRO A 16 -21.72 -18.17 -21.24
C PRO A 16 -20.32 -18.06 -21.87
N PRO A 17 -19.99 -16.92 -22.51
CA PRO A 17 -18.67 -16.71 -23.07
C PRO A 17 -17.64 -16.94 -21.97
N ARG A 18 -16.69 -17.85 -22.22
CA ARG A 18 -15.49 -17.99 -21.39
C ARG A 18 -14.75 -16.65 -21.45
N GLN A 19 -14.96 -15.79 -20.47
CA GLN A 19 -14.00 -14.74 -20.15
C GLN A 19 -12.67 -15.46 -19.91
N GLN A 20 -11.73 -15.29 -20.83
CA GLN A 20 -10.34 -15.68 -20.65
C GLN A 20 -9.71 -14.74 -19.63
N GLY A 21 -10.13 -14.84 -18.37
CA GLY A 21 -9.35 -14.32 -17.26
C GLY A 21 -8.04 -15.07 -17.22
N SER A 22 -6.92 -14.35 -17.22
CA SER A 22 -5.61 -14.94 -16.94
C SER A 22 -5.71 -15.76 -15.65
N PRO A 23 -5.21 -17.01 -15.58
CA PRO A 23 -5.23 -17.81 -14.35
C PRO A 23 -4.52 -17.13 -13.16
N LEU A 24 -3.73 -16.08 -13.41
CA LEU A 24 -3.13 -15.21 -12.39
C LEU A 24 -4.13 -14.26 -11.72
N ALA A 25 -5.21 -13.87 -12.38
CA ALA A 25 -6.20 -12.93 -11.83
C ALA A 25 -6.91 -13.51 -10.59
N GLY A 26 -7.09 -14.84 -10.52
CA GLY A 26 -7.63 -15.51 -9.34
C GLY A 26 -6.68 -15.60 -8.15
N MET A 27 -5.38 -15.27 -8.32
CA MET A 27 -4.37 -15.30 -7.27
C MET A 27 -4.03 -13.91 -6.71
N LEU A 28 -4.43 -12.84 -7.40
CA LEU A 28 -4.21 -11.48 -6.96
C LEU A 28 -5.30 -11.04 -5.98
N SER A 29 -4.92 -10.31 -4.95
CA SER A 29 -5.88 -9.67 -4.06
C SER A 29 -6.34 -8.34 -4.67
N ALA A 30 -7.58 -7.96 -4.39
CA ALA A 30 -8.08 -6.65 -4.78
C ALA A 30 -7.26 -5.56 -4.07
N LEU A 31 -6.87 -4.53 -4.81
CA LEU A 31 -6.23 -3.35 -4.25
C LEU A 31 -7.33 -2.35 -3.88
N ALA A 32 -7.32 -1.87 -2.65
CA ALA A 32 -8.20 -0.82 -2.16
C ALA A 32 -7.34 0.29 -1.57
N ALA A 33 -7.71 1.53 -1.86
CA ALA A 33 -7.04 2.69 -1.33
C ALA A 33 -8.08 3.68 -0.79
N SER A 34 -7.75 4.33 0.32
CA SER A 34 -8.52 5.46 0.81
C SER A 34 -7.62 6.61 1.23
N LEU A 35 -8.10 7.83 1.03
CA LEU A 35 -7.43 9.08 1.28
C LEU A 35 -8.40 10.00 2.02
N LYS A 36 -8.07 10.31 3.27
CA LYS A 36 -8.84 11.22 4.10
C LYS A 36 -7.98 12.41 4.46
N THR A 37 -8.46 13.61 4.18
CA THR A 37 -7.84 14.85 4.63
C THR A 37 -8.55 15.30 5.89
N THR A 38 -7.79 15.44 6.98
CA THR A 38 -8.25 16.10 8.20
C THR A 38 -7.70 17.54 8.22
N ASN A 39 -8.02 18.30 9.26
CA ASN A 39 -7.53 19.67 9.41
C ASN A 39 -6.00 19.75 9.50
N ASP A 40 -5.35 18.71 10.03
CA ASP A 40 -3.92 18.76 10.40
C ASP A 40 -3.04 17.78 9.62
N ASN A 41 -3.63 16.76 9.00
CA ASN A 41 -2.91 15.74 8.25
C ASN A 41 -3.75 15.07 7.16
N VAL A 42 -3.05 14.34 6.31
CA VAL A 42 -3.61 13.45 5.30
C VAL A 42 -3.35 12.02 5.74
N VAL A 43 -4.40 11.20 5.76
CA VAL A 43 -4.35 9.78 6.10
C VAL A 43 -4.64 8.98 4.85
N PHE A 44 -3.64 8.26 4.37
CA PHE A 44 -3.73 7.33 3.26
C PHE A 44 -3.69 5.90 3.80
N GLN A 45 -4.66 5.09 3.40
CA GLN A 45 -4.70 3.68 3.74
C GLN A 45 -4.74 2.85 2.45
N LEU A 46 -3.88 1.83 2.38
CA LEU A 46 -3.84 0.89 1.25
C LEU A 46 -3.99 -0.56 1.75
N ASP A 47 -4.81 -1.35 1.07
CA ASP A 47 -5.10 -2.75 1.40
C ASP A 47 -5.22 -3.63 0.13
N PRO A 48 -4.51 -4.77 0.03
CA PRO A 48 -3.38 -5.19 0.85
C PRO A 48 -2.07 -4.57 0.35
N TRP A 49 -1.11 -4.42 1.26
CA TRP A 49 0.26 -4.02 0.90
C TRP A 49 1.28 -4.87 1.65
N ASP A 50 2.22 -5.50 0.92
CA ASP A 50 3.31 -6.26 1.53
C ASP A 50 4.36 -5.34 2.17
N ASP A 51 4.96 -5.81 3.27
CA ASP A 51 5.89 -5.02 4.09
C ASP A 51 7.09 -4.48 3.30
N LEU A 52 7.65 -5.30 2.39
CA LEU A 52 8.77 -4.88 1.55
C LEU A 52 8.36 -3.76 0.57
N SER A 53 7.16 -3.83 0.02
CA SER A 53 6.64 -2.79 -0.84
C SER A 53 6.31 -1.52 -0.08
N ALA A 54 5.78 -1.62 1.14
CA ALA A 54 5.57 -0.49 2.04
C ALA A 54 6.91 0.19 2.40
N ALA A 55 7.93 -0.60 2.75
CA ALA A 55 9.27 -0.06 3.04
C ALA A 55 9.90 0.63 1.84
N ARG A 56 9.72 0.08 0.62
CA ARG A 56 10.21 0.72 -0.60
C ARG A 56 9.46 2.01 -0.94
N ALA A 57 8.14 2.05 -0.75
CA ALA A 57 7.38 3.29 -0.91
C ALA A 57 7.83 4.33 0.13
N TRP A 58 8.02 3.91 1.38
CA TRP A 58 8.60 4.76 2.42
C TRP A 58 9.98 5.31 2.05
N MET A 59 10.84 4.48 1.43
CA MET A 59 12.17 4.91 0.97
C MET A 59 12.15 6.01 -0.09
N ASN A 60 11.07 6.10 -0.87
CA ASN A 60 10.89 7.14 -1.88
C ASN A 60 10.36 8.46 -1.28
N LEU A 61 9.69 8.38 -0.13
CA LEU A 61 8.97 9.51 0.49
C LEU A 61 9.73 10.15 1.65
N ALA A 62 10.29 9.33 2.53
CA ALA A 62 10.89 9.78 3.78
C ALA A 62 12.24 10.47 3.55
N GLY A 63 12.62 11.32 4.51
CA GLY A 63 13.94 11.94 4.57
C GLY A 63 15.10 10.93 4.67
N PRO A 64 16.34 11.39 4.84
CA PRO A 64 17.53 10.54 4.82
C PRO A 64 17.60 9.51 5.96
N GLN A 65 16.84 9.71 7.03
CA GLN A 65 16.80 8.86 8.20
C GLN A 65 15.36 8.62 8.63
N THR A 66 15.09 7.41 9.10
CA THR A 66 13.80 7.00 9.63
C THR A 66 13.96 6.68 11.10
N LEU A 67 13.12 7.29 11.94
CA LEU A 67 12.94 6.85 13.32
C LEU A 67 11.98 5.66 13.33
N VAL A 68 12.42 4.55 13.90
CA VAL A 68 11.62 3.34 14.09
C VAL A 68 11.30 3.20 15.56
N LEU A 69 10.01 3.15 15.88
CA LEU A 69 9.49 3.00 17.22
C LEU A 69 8.78 1.66 17.37
N PRO A 70 8.88 0.99 18.54
CA PRO A 70 8.03 -0.15 18.82
C PRO A 70 6.58 0.32 18.94
N ARG A 71 5.64 -0.52 18.50
CA ARG A 71 4.22 -0.29 18.75
C ARG A 71 3.94 -0.48 20.25
N SER A 72 2.99 0.27 20.78
CA SER A 72 2.71 0.45 22.22
C SER A 72 2.46 -0.81 23.06
N GLN A 73 2.38 -2.00 22.45
CA GLN A 73 2.17 -3.30 23.12
C GLN A 73 3.26 -4.36 22.81
N SER A 74 4.32 -4.01 22.08
CA SER A 74 5.33 -4.99 21.65
C SER A 74 6.68 -4.79 22.36
N ASP A 75 6.87 -5.50 23.47
CA ASP A 75 8.18 -5.56 24.13
C ASP A 75 9.19 -6.42 23.34
N GLN A 76 8.72 -7.28 22.44
CA GLN A 76 9.57 -8.20 21.68
C GLN A 76 10.16 -7.60 20.39
N ALA A 77 9.65 -6.46 19.92
CA ALA A 77 10.05 -5.86 18.65
C ALA A 77 10.88 -4.58 18.80
N SER A 78 11.63 -4.40 19.90
CA SER A 78 12.48 -3.22 20.10
C SER A 78 13.43 -3.03 18.91
N PRO A 79 13.29 -1.93 18.13
CA PRO A 79 14.18 -1.67 17.00
C PRO A 79 15.65 -1.56 17.41
N ALA A 80 15.94 -1.03 18.60
CA ALA A 80 17.29 -1.00 19.18
C ALA A 80 17.90 -2.41 19.29
N ARG A 81 17.13 -3.37 19.80
CA ARG A 81 17.57 -4.77 19.95
C ARG A 81 17.76 -5.45 18.60
N ILE A 82 16.87 -5.17 17.63
CA ILE A 82 16.98 -5.70 16.26
C ILE A 82 18.30 -5.23 15.63
N LEU A 83 18.62 -3.94 15.72
CA LEU A 83 19.90 -3.42 15.23
C LEU A 83 21.10 -4.11 15.90
N ALA A 84 21.06 -4.26 17.23
CA ALA A 84 22.16 -4.87 17.99
C ALA A 84 22.42 -6.34 17.60
N VAL A 85 21.36 -7.11 17.30
CA VAL A 85 21.48 -8.54 16.95
C VAL A 85 21.82 -8.73 15.47
N THR A 86 21.30 -7.89 14.58
CA THR A 86 21.46 -8.06 13.13
C THR A 86 22.68 -7.34 12.55
N GLY A 87 23.23 -6.35 13.25
CA GLY A 87 24.31 -5.51 12.74
C GLY A 87 23.89 -4.58 11.61
N LEU A 88 22.58 -4.37 11.42
CA LEU A 88 22.06 -3.42 10.44
C LEU A 88 22.53 -1.99 10.74
N PRO A 89 22.72 -1.14 9.72
CA PRO A 89 23.18 0.23 9.92
C PRO A 89 22.15 1.04 10.68
N GLY A 90 22.57 1.79 11.70
CA GLY A 90 21.68 2.65 12.46
C GLY A 90 22.24 3.01 13.83
N ARG A 91 21.42 3.72 14.60
CA ARG A 91 21.72 4.14 15.97
C ARG A 91 20.54 3.77 16.86
N ALA A 92 20.77 2.90 17.84
CA ALA A 92 19.79 2.60 18.88
C ALA A 92 19.58 3.82 19.79
N LEU A 93 18.32 4.09 20.14
CA LEU A 93 17.92 5.17 21.06
C LEU A 93 16.84 4.63 22.00
N ALA A 94 17.22 4.33 23.25
CA ALA A 94 16.37 3.62 24.20
C ALA A 94 15.80 2.32 23.59
N ASP A 95 14.48 2.22 23.45
CA ASP A 95 13.79 1.10 22.82
C ASP A 95 13.58 1.27 21.32
N GLY A 96 13.72 2.47 20.76
CA GLY A 96 13.63 2.79 19.33
C GLY A 96 14.98 2.84 18.62
N ALA A 97 14.98 3.17 17.33
CA ALA A 97 16.19 3.27 16.53
C ALA A 97 16.09 4.32 15.41
N ILE A 98 17.18 5.01 15.12
CA ILE A 98 17.34 5.77 13.88
C ILE A 98 18.04 4.88 12.88
N ILE A 99 17.41 4.67 11.73
CA ILE A 99 17.93 3.81 10.67
C ILE A 99 18.03 4.65 9.39
N PRO A 100 19.15 4.61 8.64
CA PRO A 100 19.23 5.29 7.34
C PRO A 100 18.11 4.79 6.44
N THR A 101 17.29 5.69 5.88
CA THR A 101 16.07 5.33 5.17
C THR A 101 16.33 4.31 4.05
N ARG A 102 17.45 4.45 3.34
CA ARG A 102 17.91 3.49 2.32
C ARG A 102 18.05 2.03 2.77
N ALA A 103 18.16 1.78 4.08
CA ALA A 103 18.27 0.45 4.67
C ALA A 103 16.92 -0.12 5.14
N MET A 104 15.79 0.55 4.89
CA MET A 104 14.48 0.09 5.42
C MET A 104 14.07 -1.24 4.81
N ALA A 105 14.37 -1.46 3.53
CA ALA A 105 14.11 -2.73 2.88
C ALA A 105 14.84 -3.91 3.55
N ASP A 106 16.01 -3.70 4.13
CA ASP A 106 16.75 -4.74 4.86
C ASP A 106 16.21 -4.90 6.29
N PHE A 107 15.84 -3.78 6.94
CA PHE A 107 15.23 -3.80 8.26
C PHE A 107 13.90 -4.57 8.30
N VAL A 108 12.99 -4.33 7.35
CA VAL A 108 11.67 -5.01 7.32
C VAL A 108 11.76 -6.48 6.88
N ARG A 109 12.93 -6.97 6.46
CA ARG A 109 13.14 -8.41 6.24
C ARG A 109 13.36 -9.18 7.54
N VAL A 110 13.80 -8.49 8.59
CA VAL A 110 14.11 -9.06 9.91
C VAL A 110 13.16 -8.57 11.00
N ALA A 111 12.38 -7.53 10.72
CA ALA A 111 11.37 -6.95 11.61
C ALA A 111 9.97 -7.07 10.99
N ASP A 112 8.97 -7.38 11.81
CA ASP A 112 7.56 -7.37 11.41
C ASP A 112 7.02 -5.93 11.47
N LEU A 113 6.57 -5.38 10.33
CA LEU A 113 6.02 -4.02 10.27
C LEU A 113 4.76 -3.84 11.12
N LYS A 114 4.07 -4.92 11.50
CA LYS A 114 2.93 -4.86 12.44
C LYS A 114 3.33 -4.43 13.84
N GLN A 115 4.61 -4.63 14.18
CA GLN A 115 5.16 -4.40 15.51
C GLN A 115 5.89 -3.06 15.64
N VAL A 116 6.08 -2.34 14.55
CA VAL A 116 6.82 -1.07 14.53
C VAL A 116 6.03 0.05 13.86
N VAL A 117 6.45 1.28 14.14
CA VAL A 117 5.97 2.49 13.49
C VAL A 117 7.19 3.19 12.89
N LEU A 118 7.11 3.53 11.61
CA LEU A 118 8.13 4.32 10.93
C LEU A 118 7.75 5.80 11.01
N VAL A 119 8.70 6.66 11.35
CA VAL A 119 8.46 8.08 11.56
C VAL A 119 9.56 8.86 10.84
N ASP A 120 9.15 9.79 10.00
CA ASP A 120 10.02 10.77 9.37
C ASP A 120 9.98 12.06 10.19
N VAL A 121 11.13 12.45 10.75
CA VAL A 121 11.25 13.61 11.64
C VAL A 121 12.25 14.58 11.04
N SER A 122 11.83 15.83 10.87
CA SER A 122 12.71 16.90 10.43
C SER A 122 13.67 17.30 11.55
N GLY A 123 14.98 17.16 11.28
CA GLY A 123 16.04 17.51 12.21
C GLY A 123 16.52 16.35 13.09
N PRO A 124 17.40 16.65 14.06
CA PRO A 124 17.97 15.62 14.93
C PRO A 124 16.92 15.03 15.86
N VAL A 125 17.06 13.73 16.12
CA VAL A 125 16.24 12.98 17.09
C VAL A 125 17.14 12.48 18.22
N ASP A 126 16.73 12.71 19.46
CA ASP A 126 17.40 12.23 20.67
C ASP A 126 16.56 11.22 21.47
N VAL A 127 17.07 10.80 22.64
CA VAL A 127 16.37 9.82 23.50
C VAL A 127 15.10 10.41 24.11
N SER A 128 15.06 11.71 24.41
CA SER A 128 13.88 12.38 24.97
C SER A 128 12.75 12.40 23.95
N ASP A 129 13.06 12.61 22.67
CA ASP A 129 12.10 12.52 21.57
C ASP A 129 11.46 11.11 21.50
N VAL A 130 12.28 10.05 21.61
CA VAL A 130 11.78 8.66 21.61
C VAL A 130 10.80 8.42 22.76
N LEU A 131 11.15 8.86 23.97
CA LEU A 131 10.28 8.71 25.15
C LEU A 131 8.98 9.50 25.01
N PHE A 132 9.05 10.70 24.42
CA PHE A 132 7.88 11.52 24.11
C PHE A 132 6.96 10.80 23.10
N PHE A 133 7.49 10.38 21.95
CA PHE A 133 6.68 9.69 20.93
C PHE A 133 6.08 8.38 21.44
N ARG A 134 6.82 7.63 22.26
CA ARG A 134 6.29 6.44 22.92
C ARG A 134 5.07 6.77 23.78
N THR A 135 5.13 7.86 24.55
CA THR A 135 4.00 8.32 25.37
C THR A 135 2.80 8.71 24.50
N VAL A 136 3.04 9.38 23.37
CA VAL A 136 2.01 9.74 22.38
C VAL A 136 1.34 8.47 21.81
N LEU A 137 2.12 7.48 21.38
CA LEU A 137 1.62 6.21 20.83
C LEU A 137 0.87 5.36 21.88
N GLN A 138 1.34 5.32 23.12
CA GLN A 138 0.67 4.62 24.22
C GLN A 138 -0.69 5.23 24.56
N ARG A 139 -0.83 6.54 24.39
CA ARG A 139 -2.09 7.28 24.57
C ARG A 139 -2.98 7.28 23.32
N HIS A 140 -2.59 6.58 22.26
CA HIS A 140 -3.31 6.52 20.99
C HIS A 140 -3.54 7.92 20.38
N LEU A 141 -2.57 8.82 20.55
CA LEU A 141 -2.57 10.15 19.98
C LEU A 141 -1.78 10.14 18.65
N GLY A 142 -2.14 11.03 17.73
CA GLY A 142 -1.46 11.18 16.44
C GLY A 142 -0.11 11.87 16.57
N LEU A 143 0.96 11.27 16.04
CA LEU A 143 2.32 11.83 16.11
C LEU A 143 2.45 13.15 15.34
N LEU A 144 1.79 13.29 14.18
CA LEU A 144 1.82 14.53 13.39
C LEU A 144 1.19 15.71 14.16
N SER A 145 0.13 15.46 14.93
CA SER A 145 -0.51 16.48 15.75
C SER A 145 0.29 16.82 17.00
N ALA A 146 1.05 15.85 17.53
CA ALA A 146 1.80 16.00 18.77
C ALA A 146 3.17 16.68 18.60
N GLU A 147 3.82 16.55 17.44
CA GLU A 147 5.15 17.13 17.17
C GLU A 147 5.23 17.71 15.74
N PRO A 148 5.42 19.03 15.61
CA PRO A 148 5.57 19.71 14.32
C PRO A 148 6.68 19.16 13.42
N ARG A 149 7.78 18.66 14.00
CA ARG A 149 8.90 18.08 13.24
C ARG A 149 8.53 16.78 12.54
N VAL A 150 7.54 16.03 13.02
CA VAL A 150 7.07 14.81 12.35
C VAL A 150 6.44 15.19 11.01
N GLN A 151 7.00 14.68 9.92
CA GLN A 151 6.52 14.93 8.55
C GLN A 151 5.58 13.82 8.09
N ARG A 152 5.95 12.57 8.39
CA ARG A 152 5.26 11.36 7.92
C ARG A 152 5.31 10.27 8.97
N VAL A 153 4.30 9.42 8.99
CA VAL A 153 4.23 8.21 9.82
C VAL A 153 3.69 7.08 8.97
N LEU A 154 4.37 5.93 8.97
CA LEU A 154 3.89 4.72 8.34
C LEU A 154 3.73 3.62 9.40
N GLN A 155 2.57 2.97 9.38
CA GLN A 155 2.25 1.88 10.27
C GLN A 155 1.37 0.85 9.57
N GLN A 156 1.47 -0.41 9.98
CA GLN A 156 0.61 -1.48 9.49
C GLN A 156 -0.55 -1.73 10.44
N SER A 157 -1.77 -1.81 9.92
CA SER A 157 -2.98 -2.16 10.68
C SER A 157 -3.69 -3.32 9.99
N GLY A 158 -3.50 -4.53 10.53
CA GLY A 158 -3.99 -5.75 9.90
C GLY A 158 -3.31 -5.98 8.55
N PRO A 159 -4.06 -6.15 7.44
CA PRO A 159 -3.50 -6.27 6.09
C PRO A 159 -3.19 -4.90 5.44
N SER A 160 -3.66 -3.80 6.05
CA SER A 160 -3.51 -2.46 5.49
C SER A 160 -2.24 -1.77 5.97
N ILE A 161 -1.67 -0.93 5.12
CA ILE A 161 -0.69 0.07 5.50
C ILE A 161 -1.39 1.41 5.60
N ILE A 162 -1.06 2.17 6.65
CA ILE A 162 -1.54 3.52 6.89
C ILE A 162 -0.32 4.44 6.83
N LEU A 163 -0.36 5.40 5.90
CA LEU A 163 0.55 6.52 5.81
C LEU A 163 -0.19 7.78 6.27
N GLU A 164 0.30 8.40 7.33
CA GLU A 164 -0.10 9.74 7.74
C GLU A 164 0.98 10.72 7.28
N ALA A 165 0.59 11.81 6.62
CA ALA A 165 1.51 12.79 6.07
C ALA A 165 0.95 14.21 6.24
N ARG A 166 1.84 15.21 6.26
CA ARG A 166 1.42 16.63 6.23
C ARG A 166 0.95 17.06 4.84
N GLU A 167 1.53 16.48 3.80
CA GLU A 167 1.26 16.86 2.43
C GLU A 167 0.43 15.80 1.71
N ARG A 168 -0.63 16.24 1.02
CA ARG A 168 -1.45 15.35 0.18
C ARG A 168 -0.60 14.68 -0.90
N GLN A 169 0.39 15.38 -1.43
CA GLN A 169 1.29 14.87 -2.46
C GLN A 169 1.91 13.53 -2.04
N ASP A 170 2.38 13.39 -0.80
CA ASP A 170 2.98 12.15 -0.30
C ASP A 170 2.02 10.94 -0.44
N ALA A 171 0.73 11.15 -0.19
CA ALA A 171 -0.28 10.11 -0.33
C ALA A 171 -0.57 9.74 -1.79
N LEU A 172 -0.64 10.73 -2.68
CA LEU A 172 -0.80 10.52 -4.11
C LEU A 172 0.37 9.74 -4.68
N GLU A 173 1.57 10.07 -4.21
CA GLU A 173 2.78 9.37 -4.56
C GLU A 173 2.80 7.92 -4.10
N CYS A 174 2.35 7.68 -2.88
CA CYS A 174 2.15 6.35 -2.32
C CYS A 174 1.18 5.52 -3.17
N MET A 175 0.06 6.13 -3.61
CA MET A 175 -0.91 5.49 -4.50
C MET A 175 -0.31 5.16 -5.87
N SER A 176 0.48 6.07 -6.43
CA SER A 176 1.13 5.82 -7.72
C SER A 176 2.12 4.64 -7.64
N ASP A 177 2.88 4.52 -6.55
CA ASP A 177 3.76 3.37 -6.30
C ASP A 177 2.94 2.06 -6.18
N ALA A 178 1.77 2.13 -5.55
CA ALA A 178 0.87 0.98 -5.43
C ALA A 178 0.32 0.52 -6.79
N LEU A 179 -0.14 1.45 -7.64
CA LEU A 179 -0.62 1.15 -8.99
C LEU A 179 0.46 0.52 -9.85
N MET A 180 1.67 1.10 -9.85
CA MET A 180 2.81 0.55 -10.57
C MET A 180 3.11 -0.89 -10.14
N ARG A 181 3.13 -1.16 -8.83
CA ARG A 181 3.37 -2.52 -8.30
C ARG A 181 2.25 -3.50 -8.64
N TYR A 182 1.00 -3.03 -8.60
CA TYR A 182 -0.14 -3.83 -9.02
C TYR A 182 0.02 -4.26 -10.49
N ALA A 183 0.35 -3.33 -11.38
CA ALA A 183 0.59 -3.61 -12.79
C ALA A 183 1.79 -4.55 -13.01
N GLN A 184 2.92 -4.32 -12.35
CA GLN A 184 4.09 -5.22 -12.38
C GLN A 184 3.71 -6.66 -12.00
N ARG A 185 2.96 -6.79 -10.90
CA ARG A 185 2.52 -8.11 -10.39
C ARG A 185 1.54 -8.78 -11.35
N TYR A 186 0.60 -8.03 -11.94
CA TYR A 186 -0.35 -8.55 -12.91
C TYR A 186 0.33 -9.01 -14.21
N LEU A 187 1.33 -8.26 -14.68
CA LEU A 187 2.13 -8.62 -15.85
C LEU A 187 3.11 -9.76 -15.58
N GLY A 188 3.38 -10.07 -14.31
CA GLY A 188 4.36 -11.07 -13.89
C GLY A 188 5.80 -10.63 -14.14
N THR A 189 6.08 -9.33 -14.06
CA THR A 189 7.41 -8.75 -14.34
C THR A 189 8.01 -8.09 -13.11
N ASN A 190 9.32 -8.20 -12.98
CA ASN A 190 10.13 -7.43 -12.03
C ASN A 190 10.88 -6.29 -12.72
N ALA A 191 10.64 -6.07 -14.01
CA ALA A 191 11.25 -4.98 -14.76
C ALA A 191 10.79 -3.63 -14.19
N GLU A 192 11.69 -2.65 -14.28
CA GLU A 192 11.38 -1.28 -13.93
C GLU A 192 10.22 -0.78 -14.81
N MET A 193 9.21 -0.23 -14.15
CA MET A 193 8.00 0.31 -14.76
C MET A 193 7.93 1.78 -14.39
N SER A 194 7.50 2.62 -15.31
CA SER A 194 7.26 4.02 -14.97
C SER A 194 6.15 4.11 -13.92
N ARG A 195 6.26 5.10 -13.05
CA ARG A 195 5.22 5.39 -12.07
C ARG A 195 4.11 6.22 -12.73
N PRO A 196 2.82 5.94 -12.46
CA PRO A 196 1.74 6.82 -12.92
C PRO A 196 1.89 8.22 -12.29
N PRO A 197 1.63 9.30 -13.04
CA PRO A 197 1.70 10.66 -12.50
C PRO A 197 0.82 10.84 -11.26
N ALA A 198 1.28 11.63 -10.27
CA ALA A 198 0.50 11.89 -9.05
C ALA A 198 -0.87 12.53 -9.35
N ASP A 199 -0.95 13.37 -10.38
CA ASP A 199 -2.21 13.99 -10.82
C ASP A 199 -3.25 12.97 -11.29
N MET A 200 -2.81 11.81 -11.80
CA MET A 200 -3.72 10.71 -12.14
C MET A 200 -4.29 10.08 -10.87
N ALA A 201 -3.43 9.79 -9.87
CA ALA A 201 -3.89 9.30 -8.57
C ALA A 201 -4.84 10.30 -7.90
N ASP A 202 -4.58 11.60 -8.05
CA ASP A 202 -5.45 12.65 -7.52
C ASP A 202 -6.84 12.62 -8.19
N ARG A 203 -6.90 12.52 -9.52
CA ARG A 203 -8.18 12.39 -10.24
C ARG A 203 -8.97 11.17 -9.79
N LEU A 204 -8.32 10.01 -9.66
CA LEU A 204 -8.96 8.77 -9.19
C LEU A 204 -9.53 8.91 -7.77
N LEU A 205 -8.82 9.62 -6.88
CA LEU A 205 -9.23 9.82 -5.49
C LEU A 205 -10.08 11.08 -5.28
N SER A 206 -10.27 11.94 -6.29
CA SER A 206 -10.87 13.27 -6.12
C SER A 206 -12.34 13.24 -5.71
N ALA A 207 -13.11 12.26 -6.19
CA ALA A 207 -14.56 12.23 -5.98
C ALA A 207 -14.95 11.80 -4.56
N SER A 208 -14.26 10.81 -4.00
CA SER A 208 -14.64 10.15 -2.75
C SER A 208 -13.49 9.93 -1.77
N GLY A 209 -12.25 10.15 -2.23
CA GLY A 209 -11.06 9.69 -1.55
C GLY A 209 -10.94 8.17 -1.49
N GLN A 210 -11.73 7.38 -2.22
CA GLN A 210 -11.72 5.93 -2.13
C GLN A 210 -11.78 5.28 -3.51
N ILE A 211 -10.89 4.29 -3.72
CA ILE A 211 -10.88 3.47 -4.92
C ILE A 211 -10.70 2.00 -4.60
N ARG A 212 -11.14 1.16 -5.54
CA ARG A 212 -10.89 -0.28 -5.51
C ARG A 212 -10.61 -0.80 -6.90
N ILE A 213 -9.63 -1.70 -7.00
CA ILE A 213 -9.23 -2.38 -8.22
C ILE A 213 -9.35 -3.87 -7.97
N ARG A 214 -10.20 -4.53 -8.75
CA ARG A 214 -10.37 -5.99 -8.69
C ARG A 214 -9.60 -6.63 -9.84
N PRO A 215 -8.85 -7.72 -9.62
CA PRO A 215 -8.14 -8.41 -10.68
C PRO A 215 -9.01 -8.87 -11.85
N MET A 216 -10.28 -9.18 -11.59
CA MET A 216 -11.26 -9.55 -12.62
C MET A 216 -11.64 -8.40 -13.56
N GLU A 217 -11.37 -7.15 -13.15
CA GLU A 217 -11.59 -5.93 -13.94
C GLU A 217 -10.30 -5.45 -14.60
N THR A 218 -9.22 -6.23 -14.51
CA THR A 218 -7.97 -5.94 -15.18
C THR A 218 -7.81 -6.88 -16.36
N GLU A 219 -7.54 -6.34 -17.54
CA GLU A 219 -7.33 -7.07 -18.79
C GLU A 219 -5.94 -6.78 -19.36
N ARG A 220 -5.24 -7.86 -19.75
CA ARG A 220 -3.94 -7.75 -20.42
C ARG A 220 -4.14 -7.85 -21.93
N GLY A 221 -3.96 -6.73 -22.62
CA GLY A 221 -3.81 -6.68 -24.07
C GLY A 221 -2.39 -7.06 -24.53
N MET A 222 -2.17 -7.01 -25.84
CA MET A 222 -0.84 -7.28 -26.43
C MET A 222 0.18 -6.18 -26.12
N THR A 223 -0.26 -4.93 -26.07
CA THR A 223 0.58 -3.74 -25.93
C THR A 223 0.20 -2.86 -24.74
N HIS A 224 -0.86 -3.23 -24.01
CA HIS A 224 -1.37 -2.44 -22.90
C HIS A 224 -1.90 -3.35 -21.79
N LEU A 225 -1.97 -2.78 -20.59
CA LEU A 225 -2.70 -3.31 -19.47
C LEU A 225 -3.85 -2.34 -19.16
N ASP A 226 -5.09 -2.83 -19.23
CA ASP A 226 -6.29 -2.10 -18.85
C ASP A 226 -6.67 -2.48 -17.42
N ILE A 227 -6.77 -1.49 -16.54
CA ILE A 227 -7.08 -1.65 -15.13
C ILE A 227 -8.39 -0.91 -14.85
N GLY A 228 -9.47 -1.67 -14.70
CA GLY A 228 -10.73 -1.14 -14.20
C GLY A 228 -10.59 -0.67 -12.74
N VAL A 229 -10.96 0.59 -12.51
CA VAL A 229 -10.99 1.24 -11.21
C VAL A 229 -12.45 1.53 -10.82
N GLN A 230 -12.84 1.00 -9.67
CA GLN A 230 -14.07 1.37 -9.00
C GLN A 230 -13.81 2.64 -8.20
N VAL A 231 -14.58 3.67 -8.49
CA VAL A 231 -14.67 4.91 -7.71
C VAL A 231 -16.04 4.92 -7.06
N GLU A 232 -16.12 5.41 -5.82
CA GLU A 232 -17.38 5.51 -5.06
C GLU A 232 -18.48 6.31 -5.82
N PRO A 233 -19.78 6.15 -5.46
CA PRO A 233 -20.31 5.71 -4.16
C PRO A 233 -20.53 4.19 -3.99
N ASP A 234 -20.40 3.38 -5.04
CA ASP A 234 -20.62 1.92 -4.95
C ASP A 234 -19.36 1.14 -5.31
N LEU A 235 -18.54 0.81 -4.31
CA LEU A 235 -17.35 -0.05 -4.49
C LEU A 235 -17.70 -1.54 -4.78
N GLN A 236 -18.99 -1.87 -4.94
CA GLN A 236 -19.45 -3.18 -5.40
C GLN A 236 -19.90 -3.17 -6.87
N SER A 237 -20.18 -1.99 -7.45
CA SER A 237 -20.54 -1.86 -8.87
C SER A 237 -19.36 -2.20 -9.77
N PRO A 238 -19.56 -2.48 -11.08
CA PRO A 238 -18.45 -2.56 -12.02
C PRO A 238 -17.58 -1.28 -11.99
N ALA A 239 -16.32 -1.42 -12.38
CA ALA A 239 -15.40 -0.31 -12.56
C ALA A 239 -16.02 0.78 -13.44
N GLY A 240 -15.94 2.02 -12.98
CA GLY A 240 -16.49 3.19 -13.67
C GLY A 240 -15.44 4.03 -14.39
N VAL A 241 -14.15 3.76 -14.11
CA VAL A 241 -12.99 4.46 -14.65
C VAL A 241 -11.98 3.41 -15.10
N ALA A 242 -11.22 3.69 -16.15
CA ALA A 242 -10.15 2.81 -16.63
C ALA A 242 -8.79 3.50 -16.53
N VAL A 243 -7.78 2.76 -16.08
CA VAL A 243 -6.37 3.16 -16.11
C VAL A 243 -5.63 2.24 -17.06
N LEU A 244 -4.98 2.82 -18.06
CA LEU A 244 -4.26 2.12 -19.10
C LEU A 244 -2.75 2.32 -18.92
N TYR A 245 -2.00 1.23 -18.90
CA TYR A 245 -0.54 1.25 -19.00
C TYR A 245 -0.11 0.70 -20.37
N ASP A 246 0.53 1.54 -21.18
CA ASP A 246 1.12 1.13 -22.46
C ASP A 246 2.49 0.48 -22.22
N THR A 247 2.60 -0.81 -22.52
CA THR A 247 3.82 -1.61 -22.31
C THR A 247 4.94 -1.31 -23.32
N ILE A 248 4.64 -0.64 -24.43
CA ILE A 248 5.60 -0.27 -25.47
C ILE A 248 6.24 1.07 -25.15
N THR A 249 5.42 2.07 -24.81
CA THR A 249 5.89 3.43 -24.52
C THR A 249 6.23 3.63 -23.04
N GLY A 250 5.72 2.76 -22.15
CA GLY A 250 5.85 2.91 -20.71
C GLY A 250 5.05 4.09 -20.17
N GLN A 251 3.93 4.45 -20.80
CA GLN A 251 3.09 5.58 -20.39
C GLN A 251 1.80 5.12 -19.71
N TRP A 252 1.29 5.99 -18.83
CA TRP A 252 0.02 5.79 -18.13
C TRP A 252 -1.02 6.77 -18.66
N HIS A 253 -2.25 6.28 -18.83
CA HIS A 253 -3.41 7.07 -19.24
C HIS A 253 -4.62 6.70 -18.36
N ASP A 254 -5.52 7.65 -18.14
CA ASP A 254 -6.80 7.43 -17.48
C ASP A 254 -7.95 7.91 -18.37
N GLN A 255 -9.06 7.18 -18.35
CA GLN A 255 -10.28 7.46 -19.12
C GLN A 255 -11.51 7.42 -18.22
#